data_AF-A0A0S2DPP3-F1
#
_entry.id   AF-A0A0S2DPP3-F1
#
_cell.length_a   1.000
_cell.length_b   1.000
_cell.length_c   1.000
_cell.angle_alpha   90.00
_cell.angle_beta   90.00
_cell.angle_gamma   90.00
#
_symmetry.space_group_name_H-M   'P 1'
#
loop_
_entity.id
_entity.type
_entity.pdbx_description
1 polymer ?
#
loop_
_entity_poly.entity_id
_entity_poly.type
_entity_poly.pdbx_seq_one_letter_code
_entity_poly.pdbx_strand_id
1 'polypeptide(L)'
;MHGIRWRDIDGIDGYAIDAADRRLVYLALGTASGERLELRTDWPGYQDVTRALSAHLPGLDVDALRRLDQARPEDPPAILWWRD
;
A
#
# COMPACT_ATOMS: atom_id res chain seq x y z
N MET A 1 2.54 -2.36 22.64
CA MET A 1 2.43 -1.52 21.43
C MET A 1 1.97 -2.45 20.32
N HIS A 2 0.73 -2.31 19.86
CA HIS A 2 0.17 -3.12 18.77
C HIS A 2 0.27 -2.29 17.48
N GLY A 3 0.94 -2.81 16.46
CA GLY A 3 1.15 -2.13 15.18
C GLY A 3 2.49 -2.48 14.54
N ILE A 4 2.61 -2.20 13.23
CA ILE A 4 3.85 -2.36 12.46
C ILE A 4 4.72 -1.11 12.69
N ARG A 5 6.00 -1.28 13.03
CA ARG A 5 6.92 -0.16 13.13
C ARG A 5 7.43 0.21 11.75
N TRP A 6 7.69 1.48 11.49
CA TRP A 6 8.24 1.96 10.21
C TRP A 6 9.48 1.17 9.77
N ARG A 7 10.40 0.94 10.71
CA ARG A 7 11.64 0.20 10.46
C ARG A 7 11.42 -1.29 10.15
N ASP A 8 10.23 -1.83 10.37
CA ASP A 8 9.92 -3.23 10.12
C ASP A 8 9.29 -3.42 8.72
N ILE A 9 8.85 -2.33 8.07
CA ILE A 9 8.32 -2.35 6.69
C ILE A 9 9.46 -2.56 5.70
N ASP A 10 9.37 -3.59 4.86
CA ASP A 10 10.38 -3.93 3.85
C ASP A 10 9.86 -3.88 2.41
N GLY A 11 8.53 -3.78 2.23
CA GLY A 11 7.92 -3.67 0.91
C GLY A 11 6.55 -3.01 0.96
N ILE A 12 6.22 -2.27 -0.09
CA ILE A 12 4.89 -1.70 -0.31
C ILE A 12 4.46 -1.96 -1.74
N ASP A 13 3.33 -2.66 -1.86
CA ASP A 13 2.68 -2.91 -3.14
C ASP A 13 1.31 -2.25 -3.19
N GLY A 14 0.87 -1.88 -4.38
CA GLY A 14 -0.49 -1.50 -4.66
C GLY A 14 -1.13 -2.45 -5.66
N TYR A 15 -2.37 -2.87 -5.43
CA TYR A 15 -3.10 -3.74 -6.36
C TYR A 15 -4.61 -3.53 -6.25
N ALA A 16 -5.34 -4.00 -7.25
CA ALA A 16 -6.80 -4.05 -7.22
C ALA A 16 -7.28 -5.50 -7.29
N ILE A 17 -8.47 -5.76 -6.77
CA ILE A 17 -9.16 -7.03 -6.88
C ILE A 17 -10.63 -6.78 -7.26
N ASP A 18 -11.24 -7.77 -7.90
CA ASP A 18 -12.70 -7.85 -8.01
C ASP A 18 -13.26 -8.62 -6.81
N ALA A 19 -14.17 -7.98 -6.08
CA ALA A 19 -14.84 -8.57 -4.95
C ALA A 19 -16.33 -8.22 -4.97
N ALA A 20 -17.20 -9.21 -5.23
CA ALA A 20 -18.65 -9.03 -5.27
C ALA A 20 -19.09 -7.88 -6.21
N ASP A 21 -18.66 -7.97 -7.47
CA ASP A 21 -18.99 -7.03 -8.56
C ASP A 21 -18.55 -5.58 -8.33
N ARG A 22 -17.62 -5.36 -7.41
CA ARG A 22 -16.93 -4.07 -7.25
C ARG A 22 -15.43 -4.25 -7.24
N ARG A 23 -14.76 -3.29 -7.84
CA ARG A 23 -13.31 -3.13 -7.77
C ARG A 23 -12.93 -2.57 -6.41
N LEU A 24 -12.09 -3.30 -5.68
CA LEU A 24 -11.46 -2.83 -4.45
C LEU A 24 -9.97 -2.63 -4.71
N VAL A 25 -9.43 -1.53 -4.20
CA VAL A 25 -8.02 -1.18 -4.37
C VAL A 25 -7.35 -1.17 -3.00
N TYR A 26 -6.17 -1.77 -2.95
CA TYR A 26 -5.42 -2.02 -1.74
C TYR A 26 -3.99 -1.50 -1.84
N LEU A 27 -3.52 -0.97 -0.73
CA LEU A 27 -2.12 -0.76 -0.43
C LEU A 27 -1.70 -1.83 0.57
N ALA A 28 -0.73 -2.68 0.22
CA ALA A 28 -0.20 -3.69 1.12
C ALA A 28 1.18 -3.31 1.63
N LEU A 29 1.34 -3.37 2.94
CA LEU A 29 2.59 -3.16 3.65
C LEU A 29 3.12 -4.51 4.08
N GLY A 30 4.26 -4.91 3.54
CA GLY A 30 5.00 -6.10 3.94
C GLY A 30 5.99 -5.79 5.05
N THR A 31 6.28 -6.80 5.86
CA THR A 31 7.42 -6.81 6.79
C THR A 31 8.34 -7.99 6.48
N ALA A 32 9.59 -7.88 6.94
CA ALA A 32 10.58 -8.95 6.80
C ALA A 32 10.20 -10.24 7.57
N SER A 33 9.29 -10.14 8.55
CA SER A 33 8.70 -11.28 9.26
C SER A 33 7.62 -12.00 8.44
N GLY A 34 7.25 -11.49 7.26
CA GLY A 34 6.19 -12.02 6.41
C GLY A 34 4.79 -11.56 6.81
N GLU A 35 4.66 -10.61 7.73
CA GLU A 35 3.36 -10.01 8.07
C GLU A 35 2.94 -9.06 6.95
N ARG A 36 1.64 -9.05 6.63
CA ARG A 36 1.08 -8.18 5.59
C ARG A 36 -0.11 -7.42 6.15
N LEU A 37 -0.07 -6.10 6.05
CA LEU A 37 -1.19 -5.22 6.36
C LEU A 37 -1.76 -4.65 5.07
N GLU A 38 -3.03 -4.92 4.81
CA GLU A 38 -3.73 -4.45 3.63
C GLU A 38 -4.68 -3.31 3.99
N LEU A 39 -4.47 -2.15 3.36
CA LEU A 39 -5.26 -0.95 3.56
C LEU A 39 -6.08 -0.67 2.32
N ARG A 40 -7.40 -0.59 2.48
CA ARG A 40 -8.29 -0.18 1.39
C ARG A 40 -8.14 1.31 1.11
N THR A 41 -8.10 1.70 -0.15
CA THR A 41 -7.99 3.11 -0.56
C THR A 41 -9.25 3.92 -0.27
N ASP A 42 -10.40 3.25 -0.14
CA ASP A 42 -11.69 3.87 0.19
C ASP A 42 -11.98 3.95 1.70
N TRP A 43 -11.05 3.48 2.54
CA TRP A 43 -11.15 3.65 3.98
C TRP A 43 -10.81 5.11 4.37
N PRO A 44 -11.60 5.78 5.23
CA PRO A 44 -11.40 7.20 5.57
C PRO A 44 -9.99 7.58 6.07
N GLY A 45 -9.28 6.66 6.73
CA GLY A 45 -7.92 6.89 7.24
C GLY A 45 -6.81 6.75 6.20
N TYR A 46 -7.13 6.37 4.96
CA TYR A 46 -6.13 6.07 3.93
C TYR A 46 -5.24 7.29 3.60
N GLN A 47 -5.81 8.49 3.53
CA GLN A 47 -5.06 9.71 3.22
C GLN A 47 -4.05 10.07 4.31
N ASP A 48 -4.41 9.86 5.57
CA ASP A 48 -3.50 10.11 6.70
C ASP A 48 -2.34 9.11 6.70
N VAL A 49 -2.63 7.84 6.43
CA VAL A 49 -1.59 6.80 6.37
C VAL A 49 -0.66 7.00 5.19
N THR A 50 -1.17 7.30 3.99
CA THR A 50 -0.33 7.56 2.80
C THR A 50 0.56 8.79 2.97
N ARG A 51 0.06 9.83 3.65
CA ARG A 51 0.86 10.98 4.04
C ARG A 51 1.98 10.60 5.01
N ALA A 52 1.69 9.78 6.01
CA ALA A 52 2.68 9.28 6.96
C ALA A 52 3.74 8.40 6.27
N LEU A 53 3.33 7.52 5.36
CA LEU A 53 4.24 6.69 4.57
C LEU A 53 5.19 7.55 3.74
N SER A 54 4.68 8.56 3.04
CA SER A 54 5.49 9.48 2.24
C SER A 54 6.50 10.28 3.06
N ALA A 55 6.21 10.52 4.35
CA ALA A 55 7.12 11.22 5.26
C ALA A 55 8.18 10.29 5.88
N HIS A 56 7.85 9.02 6.10
CA HIS A 56 8.70 8.07 6.82
C HIS A 56 9.50 7.11 5.94
N LEU A 57 9.13 6.95 4.67
CA LEU A 57 9.76 6.01 3.73
C LEU A 57 10.32 6.77 2.53
N PRO A 58 11.59 7.23 2.62
CA PRO A 58 12.28 7.84 1.49
C PRO A 58 12.33 6.88 0.29
N GLY A 59 12.10 7.41 -0.91
CA GLY A 59 12.08 6.64 -2.14
C GLY A 59 10.73 6.00 -2.49
N LEU A 60 9.70 6.17 -1.65
CA LEU A 60 8.34 5.77 -2.00
C LEU A 60 7.90 6.48 -3.29
N ASP A 61 7.41 5.71 -4.27
CA ASP A 61 6.82 6.27 -5.49
C ASP A 61 5.45 6.88 -5.18
N VAL A 62 5.47 8.14 -4.74
CA VAL A 62 4.28 8.92 -4.38
C VAL A 62 3.35 9.11 -5.59
N ASP A 63 3.91 9.18 -6.80
CA ASP A 63 3.09 9.36 -7.99
C ASP A 63 2.38 8.05 -8.38
N ALA A 64 3.03 6.90 -8.25
CA ALA A 64 2.37 5.60 -8.38
C ALA A 64 1.32 5.38 -7.29
N LEU A 65 1.63 5.78 -6.04
CA LEU A 65 0.67 5.72 -4.94
C LEU A 65 -0.59 6.56 -5.23
N ARG A 66 -0.43 7.75 -5.81
CA ARG A 66 -1.56 8.60 -6.21
C ARG A 66 -2.37 8.03 -7.36
N ARG A 67 -1.74 7.33 -8.30
CA ARG A 67 -2.40 6.67 -9.43
C ARG A 67 -3.04 5.32 -9.07
N LEU A 68 -2.90 4.87 -7.82
CA LEU A 68 -3.36 3.55 -7.41
C LEU A 68 -4.88 3.39 -7.55
N ASP A 69 -5.65 4.46 -7.42
CA ASP A 69 -7.09 4.49 -7.66
C ASP A 69 -7.50 4.11 -9.10
N GLN A 70 -6.57 4.19 -10.04
CA GLN A 70 -6.75 3.79 -11.44
C GLN A 70 -6.38 2.32 -11.70
N ALA A 71 -5.74 1.63 -10.74
CA ALA A 71 -5.36 0.24 -10.88
C ALA A 71 -6.57 -0.65 -11.21
N ARG A 72 -6.37 -1.62 -12.09
CA ARG A 72 -7.39 -2.59 -12.46
C ARG A 72 -7.02 -3.98 -11.94
N PRO A 73 -8.00 -4.86 -11.66
CA PRO A 73 -7.75 -6.20 -11.13
C PRO A 73 -6.83 -7.06 -12.02
N GLU A 74 -6.83 -6.82 -13.34
CA GLU A 74 -5.96 -7.50 -14.30
C GLU A 74 -4.53 -6.96 -14.35
N ASP A 75 -4.27 -5.78 -13.79
CA ASP A 75 -2.93 -5.20 -13.77
C ASP A 75 -2.08 -5.95 -12.72
N PRO A 76 -0.77 -6.17 -12.98
CA PRO A 76 0.11 -6.72 -11.96
C PRO A 76 0.22 -5.76 -10.77
N PRO A 77 0.53 -6.25 -9.56
CA PRO A 77 0.80 -5.39 -8.42
C PRO A 77 1.87 -4.34 -8.74
N ALA A 78 1.55 -3.08 -8.50
CA ALA A 78 2.49 -1.98 -8.62
C ALA A 78 3.41 -1.97 -7.41
N ILE A 79 4.71 -2.12 -7.64
CA ILE A 79 5.70 -1.99 -6.58
C ILE A 79 5.91 -0.51 -6.32
N LEU A 80 5.58 -0.06 -5.12
CA LEU A 80 5.63 1.36 -4.75
C LEU A 80 6.91 1.69 -3.96
N TRP A 81 7.42 0.71 -3.22
CA TRP A 81 8.64 0.84 -2.44
C TRP A 81 9.15 -0.53 -2.02
N TRP A 82 10.46 -0.68 -1.88
CA TRP A 82 11.08 -1.78 -1.16
C TRP A 82 12.28 -1.26 -0.40
N ARG A 83 12.70 -2.02 0.61
CA ARG A 83 13.97 -1.82 1.30
C ARG A 83 15.06 -2.58 0.56
N ASP A 84 16.15 -1.89 0.24
CA ASP A 84 17.37 -2.51 -0.29
C ASP A 84 18.02 -3.49 0.71
#